data_AF-A0A7V9KMS6-F1
#
_entry.id   AF-A0A7V9KMS6-F1
#
_cell.length_a   1.000
_cell.length_b   1.000
_cell.length_c   1.000
_cell.angle_alpha   90.00
_cell.angle_beta   90.00
_cell.angle_gamma   90.00
#
_symmetry.space_group_name_H-M   'P 1'
#
loop_
_entity.id
_entity.type
_entity.pdbx_description
1 polymer ?
#
loop_
_entity_poly.entity_id
_entity_poly.type
_entity_poly.pdbx_seq_one_letter_code
_entity_poly.pdbx_strand_id
1 'polypeptide(L)'
;MGFPVIKAVSYSLVHTPDLVRYGSKPERELRKDPKLNEEIVSHLRTFDDACAYPPNQVFVGGMPPESLWDMAKPWWKSKDNGAPRFGPFGEVMPEAEFYGLLRFADEFDLILLEEAFHEQVRDELRAHPLFLEPDLERLGEGRPVETIEAKIANEAALPFYLGERLVGCICSGHEEDPFLTPNILLENLACKATGILAMRWLLAQSRSEGITALSIDYVINCGEEAVGDRYQRGAGNLAKAMAELCGCGNSTGADLKAFCCGPIHSIIVAAGLVQSGIFENVVVVGGGALAKLGMKFRGHLAGGMPILEDVLASFAILIGRHDGKNPVIRLDAIGKHDIHYGGSAQGIAQALIATPLEKLGRRIPDINKYAVELHNPEVTEPSGSGNIPQFTYRTIASLGVLRGDWSRALVNDFEKTHGLPGFSPTQGHVPSAVPYLGHARASMLRNELKSAMFIGKGSLFLGKMTHLSDGMSFILEAPENQ
;
A
#
# COMPACT_ATOMS: atom_id res chain seq x y z
N MET A 1 -30.59 4.58 -10.15
CA MET A 1 -29.19 4.59 -10.61
C MET A 1 -28.50 3.42 -9.96
N GLY A 2 -27.72 2.63 -10.69
CA GLY A 2 -26.90 1.58 -10.08
C GLY A 2 -25.80 2.18 -9.20
N PHE A 3 -25.29 1.39 -8.26
CA PHE A 3 -24.17 1.80 -7.41
C PHE A 3 -22.84 1.85 -8.19
N PRO A 4 -21.88 2.68 -7.78
CA PRO A 4 -20.54 2.75 -8.37
C PRO A 4 -19.82 1.40 -8.33
N VAL A 5 -18.84 1.25 -9.23
CA VAL A 5 -18.12 0.00 -9.45
C VAL A 5 -16.62 0.19 -9.33
N ILE A 6 -15.90 -0.89 -8.99
CA ILE A 6 -14.45 -0.96 -9.07
C ILE A 6 -14.05 -1.38 -10.49
N LYS A 7 -13.65 -0.40 -11.30
CA LYS A 7 -13.29 -0.61 -12.71
C LYS A 7 -11.92 -1.24 -12.89
N ALA A 8 -10.96 -0.90 -12.02
CA ALA A 8 -9.60 -1.44 -12.09
C ALA A 8 -8.90 -1.30 -10.75
N VAL A 9 -7.89 -2.14 -10.52
CA VAL A 9 -7.04 -2.13 -9.34
C VAL A 9 -5.63 -2.49 -9.78
N SER A 10 -4.64 -1.80 -9.22
CA SER A 10 -3.23 -2.11 -9.43
C SER A 10 -2.45 -1.98 -8.13
N TYR A 11 -1.31 -2.66 -8.07
CA TYR A 11 -0.43 -2.77 -6.92
C TYR A 11 1.02 -2.63 -7.36
N SER A 12 1.87 -2.12 -6.48
CA SER A 12 3.32 -2.18 -6.68
C SER A 12 4.03 -2.48 -5.36
N LEU A 13 5.10 -3.26 -5.43
CA LEU A 13 6.04 -3.49 -4.34
C LEU A 13 7.42 -3.04 -4.78
N VAL A 14 7.88 -1.92 -4.28
CA VAL A 14 9.24 -1.47 -4.58
C VAL A 14 10.18 -2.05 -3.53
N HIS A 15 11.09 -2.92 -3.95
CA HIS A 15 12.12 -3.51 -3.08
C HIS A 15 13.24 -2.50 -2.86
N THR A 16 13.44 -2.11 -1.60
CA THR A 16 14.34 -1.03 -1.18
C THR A 16 15.17 -1.42 0.06
N PRO A 17 16.00 -2.49 -0.05
CA PRO A 17 16.78 -2.99 1.07
C PRO A 17 17.72 -1.94 1.65
N ASP A 18 18.40 -1.13 0.83
CA ASP A 18 19.36 -0.15 1.34
C ASP A 18 18.68 1.03 2.03
N LEU A 19 17.41 1.31 1.71
CA LEU A 19 16.61 2.32 2.41
C LEU A 19 16.09 1.88 3.79
N VAL A 20 16.23 0.61 4.19
CA VAL A 20 15.80 0.12 5.52
C VAL A 20 16.40 0.94 6.66
N ARG A 21 17.64 1.40 6.52
CA ARG A 21 18.31 2.26 7.53
C ARG A 21 17.60 3.58 7.80
N TYR A 22 16.79 4.06 6.85
CA TYR A 22 16.00 5.28 6.98
C TYR A 22 14.59 5.04 7.51
N GLY A 23 14.23 3.79 7.79
CA GLY A 23 13.01 3.47 8.52
C GLY A 23 13.01 4.04 9.93
N SER A 24 11.83 4.40 10.44
CA SER A 24 11.69 5.14 11.71
C SER A 24 12.31 4.43 12.92
N LYS A 25 12.25 3.10 12.95
CA LYS A 25 12.87 2.29 14.01
C LYS A 25 14.36 2.03 13.75
N PRO A 26 14.77 1.51 12.57
CA PRO A 26 16.19 1.35 12.24
C PRO A 26 17.00 2.63 12.47
N GLU A 27 16.55 3.78 11.95
CA GLU A 27 17.27 5.05 12.08
C GLU A 27 17.51 5.43 13.55
N ARG A 28 16.47 5.37 14.38
CA ARG A 28 16.55 5.69 15.81
C ARG A 28 17.47 4.77 16.58
N GLU A 29 17.58 3.52 16.17
CA GLU A 29 18.44 2.53 16.83
C GLU A 29 19.88 2.61 16.34
N LEU A 30 20.11 2.87 15.05
CA LEU A 30 21.43 3.12 14.48
C LEU A 30 22.10 4.35 15.09
N ARG A 31 21.34 5.40 15.39
CA ARG A 31 21.85 6.57 16.14
C ARG A 31 22.33 6.24 17.55
N LYS A 32 21.80 5.18 18.17
CA LYS A 32 22.19 4.72 19.52
C LYS A 32 23.32 3.71 19.47
N ASP A 33 23.31 2.85 18.46
CA ASP A 33 24.29 1.79 18.25
C ASP A 33 24.60 1.63 16.76
N PRO A 34 25.60 2.34 16.23
CA PRO A 34 25.98 2.27 14.83
C PRO A 34 26.44 0.87 14.37
N LYS A 35 26.93 0.02 15.28
CA LYS A 35 27.40 -1.34 14.95
C LYS A 35 26.29 -2.25 14.46
N LEU A 36 25.05 -1.93 14.82
CA LEU A 36 23.86 -2.62 14.35
C LEU A 36 23.72 -2.61 12.82
N ASN A 37 24.35 -1.66 12.13
CA ASN A 37 24.29 -1.58 10.68
C ASN A 37 24.82 -2.86 10.00
N GLU A 38 25.89 -3.46 10.51
CA GLU A 38 26.45 -4.70 9.97
C GLU A 38 25.44 -5.86 10.07
N GLU A 39 24.71 -5.92 11.18
CA GLU A 39 23.67 -6.92 11.41
C GLU A 39 22.44 -6.68 10.50
N ILE A 40 22.03 -5.42 10.32
CA ILE A 40 20.94 -5.07 9.39
C ILE A 40 21.32 -5.47 7.96
N VAL A 41 22.49 -5.02 7.48
CA VAL A 41 22.94 -5.25 6.10
C VAL A 41 23.06 -6.74 5.79
N SER A 42 23.58 -7.54 6.72
CA SER A 42 23.69 -9.00 6.55
C SER A 42 22.35 -9.75 6.49
N HIS A 43 21.23 -9.10 6.82
CA HIS A 43 19.87 -9.67 6.75
C HIS A 43 18.99 -8.98 5.70
N LEU A 44 19.53 -8.09 4.88
CA LEU A 44 18.82 -7.55 3.73
C LEU A 44 18.69 -8.62 2.64
N ARG A 45 17.56 -8.60 1.93
CA ARG A 45 17.27 -9.57 0.88
C ARG A 45 17.83 -9.11 -0.45
N THR A 46 18.13 -10.07 -1.32
CA THR A 46 18.33 -9.79 -2.75
C THR A 46 16.98 -9.51 -3.43
N PHE A 47 17.01 -8.89 -4.61
CA PHE A 47 15.81 -8.69 -5.41
C PHE A 47 15.15 -10.02 -5.79
N ASP A 48 15.95 -11.02 -6.17
CA ASP A 48 15.45 -12.36 -6.51
C ASP A 48 14.74 -13.02 -5.33
N ASP A 49 15.27 -12.89 -4.11
CA ASP A 49 14.59 -13.39 -2.90
C ASP A 49 13.28 -12.63 -2.62
N ALA A 50 13.23 -11.33 -2.91
CA ALA A 50 12.01 -10.54 -2.79
C ALA A 50 10.94 -10.96 -3.82
N CYS A 51 11.33 -11.26 -5.06
CA CYS A 51 10.44 -11.82 -6.07
C CYS A 51 9.99 -13.24 -5.74
N ALA A 52 10.91 -14.10 -5.28
CA ALA A 52 10.62 -15.49 -4.90
C ALA A 52 9.73 -15.61 -3.67
N TYR A 53 9.56 -14.52 -2.91
CA TYR A 53 8.76 -14.51 -1.70
C TYR A 53 7.26 -14.64 -2.00
N PRO A 54 6.59 -15.75 -1.63
CA PRO A 54 5.21 -16.01 -2.04
C PRO A 54 4.20 -14.91 -1.66
N PRO A 55 4.26 -14.29 -0.47
CA PRO A 55 3.40 -13.16 -0.15
C PRO A 55 3.54 -11.95 -1.10
N ASN A 56 4.75 -11.69 -1.61
CA ASN A 56 4.96 -10.64 -2.61
C ASN A 56 4.31 -11.02 -3.94
N GLN A 57 4.40 -12.30 -4.35
CA GLN A 57 3.71 -12.80 -5.54
C GLN A 57 2.19 -12.75 -5.40
N VAL A 58 1.64 -13.06 -4.22
CA VAL A 58 0.20 -12.84 -3.95
C VAL A 58 -0.15 -11.36 -4.12
N PHE A 59 0.65 -10.45 -3.58
CA PHE A 59 0.36 -9.02 -3.62
C PHE A 59 0.26 -8.47 -5.05
N VAL A 60 1.16 -8.87 -5.95
CA VAL A 60 1.15 -8.43 -7.36
C VAL A 60 0.26 -9.31 -8.27
N GLY A 61 -0.42 -10.31 -7.70
CA GLY A 61 -1.39 -11.16 -8.39
C GLY A 61 -0.83 -12.40 -9.08
N GLY A 62 0.45 -12.72 -8.88
CA GLY A 62 1.11 -13.91 -9.46
C GLY A 62 0.56 -15.24 -8.90
N MET A 63 -0.06 -15.21 -7.72
CA MET A 63 -0.75 -16.37 -7.14
C MET A 63 -1.98 -15.96 -6.31
N PRO A 64 -3.00 -16.84 -6.17
CA PRO A 64 -4.13 -16.59 -5.30
C PRO A 64 -3.70 -16.62 -3.82
N PRO A 65 -4.23 -15.73 -2.95
CA PRO A 65 -3.88 -15.69 -1.53
C PRO A 65 -4.06 -17.04 -0.84
N GLU A 66 -5.13 -17.76 -1.17
CA GLU A 66 -5.49 -19.04 -0.60
C GLU A 66 -4.38 -20.10 -0.74
N SER A 67 -3.55 -20.02 -1.79
CA SER A 67 -2.45 -20.97 -1.98
C SER A 67 -1.43 -20.95 -0.83
N LEU A 68 -1.27 -19.83 -0.13
CA LEU A 68 -0.35 -19.70 1.00
C LEU A 68 -0.70 -20.64 2.17
N TRP A 69 -1.94 -21.09 2.25
CA TRP A 69 -2.38 -22.06 3.26
C TRP A 69 -1.78 -23.45 3.09
N ASP A 70 -1.49 -23.83 1.85
CA ASP A 70 -0.99 -25.16 1.50
C ASP A 70 0.54 -25.19 1.40
N MET A 71 1.18 -24.02 1.47
CA MET A 71 2.63 -23.88 1.44
C MET A 71 3.27 -24.16 2.79
N ALA A 72 4.45 -24.81 2.76
CA ALA A 72 5.27 -25.00 3.93
C ALA A 72 5.81 -23.65 4.44
N LYS A 73 5.71 -23.43 5.76
CA LYS A 73 6.30 -22.29 6.44
C LYS A 73 7.71 -22.63 6.98
N PRO A 74 8.61 -21.63 7.10
CA PRO A 74 8.41 -20.24 6.71
C PRO A 74 8.52 -20.01 5.19
N TRP A 75 7.70 -19.12 4.65
CA TRP A 75 7.63 -18.80 3.22
C TRP A 75 8.89 -18.10 2.71
N TRP A 76 9.61 -17.36 3.57
CA TRP A 76 10.87 -16.70 3.18
C TRP A 76 12.01 -17.67 2.90
N LYS A 77 11.85 -18.97 3.19
CA LYS A 77 12.77 -20.03 2.77
C LYS A 77 12.44 -20.60 1.38
N SER A 78 11.37 -20.14 0.74
CA SER A 78 11.04 -20.51 -0.63
C SER A 78 12.18 -20.10 -1.56
N LYS A 79 12.61 -21.02 -2.44
CA LYS A 79 13.66 -20.79 -3.42
C LYS A 79 13.08 -20.98 -4.81
N ASP A 80 12.51 -19.92 -5.35
CA ASP A 80 12.05 -19.86 -6.73
C ASP A 80 12.82 -18.79 -7.49
N ASN A 81 14.04 -19.13 -7.90
CA ASN A 81 15.00 -18.21 -8.54
C ASN A 81 14.61 -17.78 -9.97
N GLY A 82 13.32 -17.88 -10.32
CA GLY A 82 12.74 -17.37 -11.56
C GLY A 82 11.38 -16.72 -11.37
N ALA A 83 10.99 -16.41 -10.12
CA ALA A 83 9.72 -15.76 -9.84
C ALA A 83 9.64 -14.40 -10.57
N PRO A 84 8.54 -14.15 -11.30
CA PRO A 84 8.45 -12.97 -12.15
C PRO A 84 8.35 -11.70 -11.31
N ARG A 85 8.99 -10.62 -11.78
CA ARG A 85 8.79 -9.29 -11.20
C ARG A 85 7.44 -8.68 -11.56
N PHE A 86 6.84 -9.05 -12.70
CA PHE A 86 5.54 -8.56 -13.13
C PHE A 86 4.44 -9.56 -12.81
N GLY A 87 3.30 -9.06 -12.35
CA GLY A 87 2.09 -9.83 -12.11
C GLY A 87 0.85 -9.16 -12.71
N PRO A 88 -0.30 -9.85 -12.74
CA PRO A 88 -1.56 -9.31 -13.28
C PRO A 88 -2.01 -7.97 -12.69
N PHE A 89 -1.58 -7.64 -11.48
CA PHE A 89 -1.96 -6.39 -10.82
C PHE A 89 -0.86 -5.34 -10.81
N GLY A 90 0.35 -5.63 -11.28
CA GLY A 90 1.46 -4.67 -11.34
C GLY A 90 2.81 -5.34 -11.16
N GLU A 91 3.65 -4.87 -10.25
CA GLU A 91 5.04 -5.32 -10.19
C GLU A 91 5.72 -5.32 -8.83
N VAL A 92 6.84 -6.05 -8.76
CA VAL A 92 7.94 -5.87 -7.82
C VAL A 92 9.05 -5.09 -8.53
N MET A 93 9.34 -3.85 -8.12
CA MET A 93 10.36 -2.99 -8.74
C MET A 93 11.68 -3.07 -7.95
N PRO A 94 12.85 -3.19 -8.62
CA PRO A 94 14.15 -3.19 -7.95
C PRO A 94 14.56 -1.79 -7.47
N GLU A 95 15.47 -1.74 -6.49
CA GLU A 95 15.89 -0.48 -5.84
C GLU A 95 16.58 0.51 -6.79
N ALA A 96 17.34 0.02 -7.78
CA ALA A 96 18.00 0.88 -8.76
C ALA A 96 16.99 1.70 -9.58
N GLU A 97 16.00 1.03 -10.18
CA GLU A 97 14.88 1.69 -10.86
C GLU A 97 14.11 2.63 -9.93
N PHE A 98 13.97 2.28 -8.65
CA PHE A 98 13.32 3.16 -7.69
C PHE A 98 14.06 4.47 -7.46
N TYR A 99 15.39 4.47 -7.42
CA TYR A 99 16.16 5.72 -7.36
C TYR A 99 15.95 6.58 -8.61
N GLY A 100 15.85 5.95 -9.78
CA GLY A 100 15.42 6.63 -11.01
C GLY A 100 14.00 7.22 -10.90
N LEU A 101 13.05 6.46 -10.34
CA LEU A 101 11.68 6.91 -10.12
C LEU A 101 11.59 8.06 -9.10
N LEU A 102 12.41 8.05 -8.04
CA LEU A 102 12.55 9.17 -7.10
C LEU A 102 13.03 10.42 -7.82
N ARG A 103 14.06 10.30 -8.67
CA ARG A 103 14.55 11.41 -9.49
C ARG A 103 13.49 11.91 -10.47
N PHE A 104 12.75 11.02 -11.11
CA PHE A 104 11.63 11.38 -12.00
C PHE A 104 10.52 12.15 -11.25
N ALA A 105 10.21 11.73 -10.03
CA ALA A 105 9.17 12.32 -9.19
C ALA A 105 9.57 13.66 -8.54
N ASP A 106 10.85 14.01 -8.57
CA ASP A 106 11.40 15.22 -7.99
C ASP A 106 11.22 16.42 -8.94
N GLU A 107 10.53 17.46 -8.45
CA GLU A 107 10.31 18.72 -9.18
C GLU A 107 11.30 19.81 -8.76
N PHE A 108 12.07 19.58 -7.68
CA PHE A 108 12.80 20.62 -6.97
C PHE A 108 14.31 20.37 -6.92
N ASP A 109 14.81 19.41 -7.71
CA ASP A 109 16.23 19.04 -7.77
C ASP A 109 16.84 18.68 -6.41
N LEU A 110 16.02 18.03 -5.57
CA LEU A 110 16.43 17.51 -4.26
C LEU A 110 17.24 16.22 -4.40
N ILE A 111 17.00 15.43 -5.44
CA ILE A 111 17.66 14.16 -5.69
C ILE A 111 18.85 14.36 -6.62
N LEU A 112 20.05 14.00 -6.14
CA LEU A 112 21.26 13.96 -6.93
C LEU A 112 21.69 12.50 -7.10
N LEU A 113 21.85 12.05 -8.34
CA LEU A 113 22.38 10.72 -8.66
C LEU A 113 23.79 10.85 -9.24
N GLU A 114 24.66 9.90 -8.92
CA GLU A 114 26.03 9.83 -9.47
C GLU A 114 25.97 9.60 -10.98
N GLU A 115 26.88 10.21 -11.75
CA GLU A 115 26.87 10.17 -13.23
C GLU A 115 26.70 8.77 -13.83
N ALA A 116 27.55 7.81 -13.46
CA ALA A 116 27.49 6.47 -14.01
C ALA A 116 26.23 5.72 -13.54
N PHE A 117 25.77 5.95 -12.31
CA PHE A 117 24.52 5.39 -11.81
C PHE A 117 23.28 6.00 -12.47
N HIS A 118 23.28 7.30 -12.76
CA HIS A 118 22.21 8.01 -13.45
C HIS A 118 21.97 7.43 -14.85
N GLU A 119 23.04 7.21 -15.63
CA GLU A 119 22.92 6.58 -16.95
C GLU A 119 22.43 5.13 -16.85
N GLN A 120 22.87 4.37 -15.84
CA GLN A 120 22.37 3.02 -15.58
C GLN A 120 20.84 3.03 -15.34
N VAL A 121 20.34 3.86 -14.41
CA VAL A 121 18.89 3.88 -14.12
C VAL A 121 18.08 4.47 -15.27
N ARG A 122 18.66 5.36 -16.08
CA ARG A 122 18.04 5.86 -17.30
C ARG A 122 17.83 4.74 -18.32
N ASP A 123 18.81 3.86 -18.50
CA ASP A 123 18.72 2.69 -19.38
C ASP A 123 17.70 1.67 -18.85
N GLU A 124 17.70 1.41 -17.54
CA GLU A 124 16.73 0.52 -16.88
C GLU A 124 15.29 1.05 -17.03
N LEU A 125 15.06 2.35 -16.78
CA LEU A 125 13.76 2.98 -16.97
C LEU A 125 13.34 3.03 -18.45
N ARG A 126 14.27 3.17 -19.40
CA ARG A 126 13.95 3.08 -20.84
C ARG A 126 13.43 1.69 -21.22
N ALA A 127 13.96 0.64 -20.59
CA ALA A 127 13.51 -0.73 -20.80
C ALA A 127 12.16 -1.03 -20.10
N HIS A 128 11.76 -0.20 -19.14
CA HIS A 128 10.56 -0.39 -18.35
C HIS A 128 9.28 -0.01 -19.12
N PRO A 129 8.22 -0.86 -19.14
CA PRO A 129 7.06 -0.68 -20.01
C PRO A 129 6.19 0.56 -19.73
N LEU A 130 6.38 1.23 -18.59
CA LEU A 130 5.58 2.39 -18.17
C LEU A 130 6.24 3.75 -18.43
N PHE A 131 7.49 3.79 -18.89
CA PHE A 131 8.20 5.04 -19.12
C PHE A 131 8.40 5.28 -20.61
N LEU A 132 8.30 6.55 -21.01
CA LEU A 132 8.45 7.01 -22.39
C LEU A 132 9.64 7.98 -22.49
N GLU A 133 10.11 8.26 -23.70
CA GLU A 133 11.24 9.20 -23.90
C GLU A 133 11.08 10.56 -23.20
N PRO A 134 9.90 11.22 -23.18
CA PRO A 134 9.73 12.45 -22.41
C PRO A 134 9.92 12.29 -20.89
N ASP A 135 9.65 11.10 -20.34
CA ASP A 135 9.94 10.81 -18.93
C ASP A 135 11.46 10.72 -18.69
N LEU A 136 12.21 10.17 -19.66
CA LEU A 136 13.66 10.03 -19.56
C LEU A 136 14.37 11.37 -19.69
N GLU A 137 13.85 12.29 -20.51
CA GLU A 137 14.33 13.68 -20.59
C GLU A 137 14.20 14.40 -19.24
N ARG A 138 13.12 14.11 -18.49
CA ARG A 138 12.84 14.70 -17.18
C ARG A 138 13.84 14.29 -16.09
N LEU A 139 14.54 13.16 -16.24
CA LEU A 139 15.58 12.73 -15.28
C LEU A 139 16.78 13.69 -15.21
N GLY A 140 16.98 14.52 -16.24
CA GLY A 140 18.09 15.45 -16.33
C GLY A 140 19.43 14.73 -16.48
N GLU A 141 20.46 15.21 -15.78
CA GLU A 141 21.83 14.70 -15.81
C GLU A 141 22.29 14.26 -14.41
N GLY A 142 23.21 13.31 -14.36
CA GLY A 142 23.91 12.93 -13.13
C GLY A 142 24.88 14.01 -12.63
N ARG A 143 25.49 13.74 -11.47
CA ARG A 143 26.44 14.63 -10.80
C ARG A 143 27.74 13.89 -10.45
N PRO A 144 28.90 14.57 -10.50
CA PRO A 144 30.16 14.00 -10.05
C PRO A 144 30.04 13.52 -8.60
N VAL A 145 30.65 12.38 -8.28
CA VAL A 145 30.60 11.78 -6.94
C VAL A 145 31.11 12.75 -5.86
N GLU A 146 32.09 13.59 -6.18
CA GLU A 146 32.64 14.61 -5.28
C GLU A 146 31.59 15.66 -4.89
N THR A 147 30.64 15.96 -5.79
CA THR A 147 29.53 16.87 -5.49
C THR A 147 28.58 16.24 -4.48
N ILE A 148 28.28 14.95 -4.63
CA ILE A 148 27.43 14.18 -3.72
C ILE A 148 28.08 14.07 -2.34
N GLU A 149 29.36 13.72 -2.29
CA GLU A 149 30.14 13.66 -1.05
C GLU A 149 30.17 15.02 -0.32
N ALA A 150 30.36 16.11 -1.07
CA ALA A 150 30.32 17.46 -0.51
C ALA A 150 28.96 17.82 0.09
N LYS A 151 27.84 17.43 -0.56
CA LYS A 151 26.48 17.65 -0.03
C LYS A 151 26.24 16.86 1.26
N ILE A 152 26.70 15.62 1.32
CA ILE A 152 26.57 14.78 2.52
C ILE A 152 27.39 15.35 3.68
N ALA A 153 28.65 15.72 3.41
CA ALA A 153 29.57 16.19 4.45
C ALA A 153 29.21 17.58 5.00
N ASN A 154 28.76 18.50 4.14
CA ASN A 154 28.63 19.91 4.49
C ASN A 154 27.18 20.38 4.67
N GLU A 155 26.20 19.72 4.05
CA GLU A 155 24.80 20.18 3.98
C GLU A 155 23.81 19.16 4.56
N ALA A 156 24.32 18.16 5.29
CA ALA A 156 23.52 17.12 5.94
C ALA A 156 22.55 16.37 4.98
N ALA A 157 22.92 16.26 3.70
CA ALA A 157 22.19 15.44 2.73
C ALA A 157 22.23 13.95 3.13
N LEU A 158 21.15 13.22 2.84
CA LEU A 158 21.10 11.78 3.12
C LEU A 158 21.66 10.98 1.94
N PRO A 159 22.64 10.09 2.15
CA PRO A 159 23.22 9.29 1.08
C PRO A 159 22.28 8.18 0.60
N PHE A 160 22.37 7.84 -0.69
CA PHE A 160 21.78 6.64 -1.27
C PHE A 160 22.86 5.63 -1.60
N TYR A 161 22.57 4.36 -1.30
CA TYR A 161 23.50 3.27 -1.52
C TYR A 161 22.84 2.21 -2.40
N LEU A 162 23.67 1.51 -3.17
CA LEU A 162 23.34 0.23 -3.77
C LEU A 162 24.39 -0.78 -3.30
N GLY A 163 24.06 -1.54 -2.26
CA GLY A 163 25.01 -2.27 -1.45
C GLY A 163 26.02 -1.33 -0.78
N GLU A 164 27.31 -1.50 -1.09
CA GLU A 164 28.37 -0.64 -0.56
C GLU A 164 28.64 0.61 -1.41
N ARG A 165 28.09 0.69 -2.63
CA ARG A 165 28.34 1.80 -3.57
C ARG A 165 27.48 3.01 -3.20
N LEU A 166 28.10 4.18 -3.02
CA LEU A 166 27.40 5.47 -2.97
C LEU A 166 26.88 5.82 -4.37
N VAL A 167 25.57 5.97 -4.51
CA VAL A 167 24.91 6.17 -5.82
C VAL A 167 24.17 7.50 -5.95
N GLY A 168 24.01 8.23 -4.84
CA GLY A 168 23.31 9.51 -4.84
C GLY A 168 23.12 10.09 -3.46
N CYS A 169 22.34 11.16 -3.37
CA CYS A 169 21.83 11.69 -2.12
C CYS A 169 20.53 12.47 -2.32
N ILE A 170 19.82 12.72 -1.21
CA ILE A 170 18.74 13.71 -1.14
C ILE A 170 19.14 14.90 -0.26
N CYS A 171 18.93 16.10 -0.81
CA CYS A 171 19.23 17.38 -0.19
C CYS A 171 18.07 17.90 0.68
N SER A 172 18.35 18.89 1.53
CA SER A 172 17.32 19.62 2.27
C SER A 172 16.52 20.53 1.33
N GLY A 173 15.22 20.67 1.59
CA GLY A 173 14.37 21.60 0.86
C GLY A 173 14.44 23.03 1.38
N HIS A 174 14.89 23.20 2.63
CA HIS A 174 15.12 24.52 3.24
C HIS A 174 16.02 24.36 4.48
N GLU A 175 17.00 25.24 4.66
CA GLU A 175 17.99 25.12 5.76
C GLU A 175 17.34 25.19 7.16
N GLU A 176 16.36 26.07 7.34
CA GLU A 176 15.72 26.31 8.64
C GLU A 176 14.39 25.57 8.87
N ASP A 177 13.89 24.79 7.90
CA ASP A 177 12.58 24.16 8.04
C ASP A 177 12.71 22.72 8.54
N PRO A 178 12.30 22.41 9.79
CA PRO A 178 12.43 21.07 10.33
C PRO A 178 11.49 20.04 9.64
N PHE A 179 10.55 20.49 8.82
CA PHE A 179 9.64 19.65 8.03
C PHE A 179 10.09 19.46 6.58
N LEU A 180 11.11 20.18 6.13
CA LEU A 180 11.73 20.01 4.81
C LEU A 180 13.15 19.43 4.92
N THR A 181 13.36 18.61 5.95
CA THR A 181 14.60 17.84 6.11
C THR A 181 14.69 16.72 5.06
N PRO A 182 15.90 16.29 4.68
CA PRO A 182 16.11 15.17 3.78
C PRO A 182 15.29 13.92 4.13
N ASN A 183 15.17 13.56 5.41
CA ASN A 183 14.40 12.39 5.84
C ASN A 183 12.91 12.50 5.50
N ILE A 184 12.30 13.65 5.83
CA ILE A 184 10.87 13.89 5.60
C ILE A 184 10.60 14.03 4.10
N LEU A 185 11.48 14.71 3.38
CA LEU A 185 11.36 14.85 1.93
C LEU A 185 11.51 13.50 1.22
N LEU A 186 12.43 12.64 1.67
CA LEU A 186 12.58 11.31 1.12
C LEU A 186 11.33 10.45 1.35
N GLU A 187 10.75 10.50 2.54
CA GLU A 187 9.50 9.80 2.84
C GLU A 187 8.33 10.30 1.97
N ASN A 188 8.19 11.62 1.84
CA ASN A 188 7.17 12.23 0.99
C ASN A 188 7.36 11.90 -0.50
N LEU A 189 8.60 11.95 -1.00
CA LEU A 189 8.94 11.58 -2.38
C LEU A 189 8.76 10.09 -2.62
N ALA A 190 9.11 9.23 -1.67
CA ALA A 190 8.87 7.79 -1.77
C ALA A 190 7.37 7.47 -1.89
N CYS A 191 6.54 8.13 -1.08
CA CYS A 191 5.08 8.02 -1.20
C CYS A 191 4.61 8.50 -2.58
N LYS A 192 5.01 9.70 -3.02
CA LYS A 192 4.68 10.23 -4.36
C LYS A 192 5.09 9.26 -5.48
N ALA A 193 6.36 8.84 -5.50
CA ALA A 193 6.97 7.97 -6.50
C ALA A 193 6.23 6.63 -6.62
N THR A 194 6.09 5.91 -5.52
CA THR A 194 5.40 4.61 -5.52
C THR A 194 3.91 4.73 -5.85
N GLY A 195 3.25 5.84 -5.47
CA GLY A 195 1.87 6.13 -5.87
C GLY A 195 1.73 6.38 -7.39
N ILE A 196 2.68 7.12 -7.99
CA ILE A 196 2.76 7.32 -9.45
C ILE A 196 2.91 5.97 -10.15
N LEU A 197 3.78 5.09 -9.65
CA LEU A 197 3.98 3.77 -10.23
C LEU A 197 2.68 2.96 -10.28
N ALA A 198 1.97 2.88 -9.16
CA ALA A 198 0.68 2.21 -9.09
C ALA A 198 -0.35 2.85 -10.03
N MET A 199 -0.46 4.18 -10.05
CA MET A 199 -1.38 4.87 -10.97
C MET A 199 -1.04 4.63 -12.45
N ARG A 200 0.24 4.60 -12.82
CA ARG A 200 0.67 4.28 -14.20
C ARG A 200 0.33 2.84 -14.57
N TRP A 201 0.51 1.87 -13.67
CA TRP A 201 0.03 0.51 -13.88
C TRP A 201 -1.48 0.44 -14.08
N LEU A 202 -2.26 1.12 -13.21
CA LEU A 202 -3.72 1.20 -13.33
C LEU A 202 -4.14 1.68 -14.71
N LEU A 203 -3.53 2.78 -15.19
CA LEU A 203 -3.84 3.39 -16.48
C LEU A 203 -3.40 2.50 -17.65
N ALA A 204 -2.23 1.87 -17.57
CA ALA A 204 -1.73 0.97 -18.60
C ALA A 204 -2.63 -0.26 -18.76
N GLN A 205 -3.02 -0.90 -17.65
CA GLN A 205 -3.88 -2.08 -17.63
C GLN A 205 -5.33 -1.76 -18.04
N SER A 206 -5.80 -0.53 -17.78
CA SER A 206 -7.17 -0.12 -18.10
C SER A 206 -7.32 0.48 -19.51
N ARG A 207 -6.23 0.66 -20.25
CA ARG A 207 -6.24 1.30 -21.58
C ARG A 207 -7.13 0.56 -22.58
N SER A 208 -7.13 -0.77 -22.56
CA SER A 208 -7.99 -1.59 -23.43
C SER A 208 -9.48 -1.43 -23.12
N GLU A 209 -9.84 -0.95 -21.93
CA GLU A 209 -11.22 -0.64 -21.52
C GLU A 209 -11.59 0.82 -21.83
N GLY A 210 -10.76 1.55 -22.59
CA GLY A 210 -11.01 2.94 -22.98
C GLY A 210 -10.71 3.97 -21.89
N ILE A 211 -10.12 3.56 -20.77
CA ILE A 211 -9.71 4.48 -19.70
C ILE A 211 -8.41 5.18 -20.12
N THR A 212 -8.41 6.51 -20.04
CA THR A 212 -7.26 7.37 -20.34
C THR A 212 -6.93 8.24 -19.13
N ALA A 213 -5.70 8.74 -19.02
CA ALA A 213 -5.34 9.67 -17.94
C ALA A 213 -6.24 10.92 -17.93
N LEU A 214 -6.62 11.43 -19.11
CA LEU A 214 -7.53 12.56 -19.26
C LEU A 214 -9.00 12.26 -18.88
N SER A 215 -9.36 11.00 -18.70
CA SER A 215 -10.71 10.59 -18.26
C SER A 215 -10.87 10.55 -16.75
N ILE A 216 -9.80 10.79 -15.99
CA ILE A 216 -9.83 10.85 -14.53
C ILE A 216 -10.23 12.26 -14.09
N ASP A 217 -11.29 12.37 -13.29
CA ASP A 217 -11.81 13.66 -12.83
C ASP A 217 -11.26 14.06 -11.45
N TYR A 218 -11.02 13.08 -10.58
CA TYR A 218 -10.59 13.31 -9.21
C TYR A 218 -9.65 12.22 -8.71
N VAL A 219 -8.65 12.61 -7.91
CA VAL A 219 -7.71 11.69 -7.26
C VAL A 219 -7.75 11.89 -5.75
N ILE A 220 -7.87 10.79 -5.00
CA ILE A 220 -7.81 10.77 -3.54
C ILE A 220 -6.56 10.01 -3.11
N ASN A 221 -5.59 10.69 -2.50
CA ASN A 221 -4.49 10.02 -1.83
C ASN A 221 -4.93 9.60 -0.42
N CYS A 222 -4.58 8.37 -0.04
CA CYS A 222 -4.91 7.79 1.25
C CYS A 222 -3.70 7.26 2.04
N GLY A 223 -2.48 7.62 1.62
CA GLY A 223 -1.25 7.36 2.38
C GLY A 223 -1.24 8.07 3.74
N GLU A 224 -0.26 7.80 4.60
CA GLU A 224 -0.21 8.34 5.98
C GLU A 224 0.59 9.66 6.07
N GLU A 225 1.30 10.06 5.00
CA GLU A 225 2.34 11.09 5.02
C GLU A 225 1.78 12.52 5.07
N ALA A 226 2.21 13.33 6.04
CA ALA A 226 1.81 14.73 6.12
C ALA A 226 2.80 15.63 5.35
N VAL A 227 2.43 16.03 4.14
CA VAL A 227 3.24 16.94 3.31
C VAL A 227 2.95 18.39 3.66
N GLY A 228 4.00 19.20 3.83
CA GLY A 228 3.90 20.63 4.07
C GLY A 228 5.15 21.19 4.73
N ASP A 229 5.25 22.52 4.74
CA ASP A 229 6.32 23.26 5.42
C ASP A 229 6.00 23.49 6.91
N ARG A 230 6.85 24.26 7.60
CA ARG A 230 6.63 24.66 9.00
C ARG A 230 5.31 25.36 9.30
N TYR A 231 4.66 25.96 8.31
CA TYR A 231 3.41 26.69 8.48
C TYR A 231 2.17 25.84 8.13
N GLN A 232 2.29 24.94 7.14
CA GLN A 232 1.15 24.28 6.48
C GLN A 232 1.27 22.75 6.48
N ARG A 233 1.61 22.19 7.63
CA ARG A 233 1.80 20.74 7.82
C ARG A 233 0.55 19.95 7.43
N GLY A 234 0.70 19.05 6.45
CA GLY A 234 -0.38 18.19 5.96
C GLY A 234 -1.33 18.85 4.95
N ALA A 235 -1.07 20.09 4.54
CA ALA A 235 -1.86 20.76 3.50
C ALA A 235 -1.33 20.50 2.07
N GLY A 236 -0.11 19.97 1.95
CA GLY A 236 0.47 19.56 0.67
C GLY A 236 -0.35 18.43 0.04
N ASN A 237 -0.65 18.55 -1.25
CA ASN A 237 -1.59 17.68 -1.95
C ASN A 237 -0.85 16.63 -2.78
N LEU A 238 -0.60 15.47 -2.17
CA LEU A 238 0.08 14.35 -2.86
C LEU A 238 -0.79 13.78 -3.96
N ALA A 239 -2.12 13.73 -3.78
CA ALA A 239 -3.02 13.22 -4.81
C ALA A 239 -2.83 13.97 -6.14
N LYS A 240 -2.78 15.30 -6.07
CA LYS A 240 -2.55 16.15 -7.24
C LYS A 240 -1.13 15.99 -7.80
N ALA A 241 -0.12 15.92 -6.94
CA ALA A 241 1.27 15.72 -7.36
C ALA A 241 1.49 14.36 -8.08
N MET A 242 0.79 13.31 -7.66
CA MET A 242 0.81 12.00 -8.34
C MET A 242 0.05 12.07 -9.67
N ALA A 243 -1.12 12.71 -9.69
CA ALA A 243 -1.98 12.84 -10.87
C ALA A 243 -1.28 13.60 -12.01
N GLU A 244 -0.55 14.66 -11.68
CA GLU A 244 0.26 15.45 -12.61
C GLU A 244 1.24 14.58 -13.39
N LEU A 245 2.07 13.79 -12.69
CA LEU A 245 3.07 12.92 -13.32
C LEU A 245 2.51 11.63 -13.94
N CYS A 246 1.20 11.41 -13.79
CA CYS A 246 0.45 10.38 -14.52
C CYS A 246 -0.28 10.92 -15.76
N GLY A 247 -0.17 12.22 -16.06
CA GLY A 247 -0.81 12.86 -17.20
C GLY A 247 -2.31 13.09 -17.03
N CYS A 248 -2.83 13.07 -15.79
CA CYS A 248 -4.24 13.28 -15.48
C CYS A 248 -4.63 14.77 -15.52
N GLY A 249 -4.39 15.43 -16.66
CA GLY A 249 -4.49 16.89 -16.81
C GLY A 249 -5.88 17.49 -16.60
N ASN A 250 -6.94 16.67 -16.62
CA ASN A 250 -8.32 17.10 -16.33
C ASN A 250 -8.72 16.87 -14.87
N SER A 251 -7.85 16.26 -14.07
CA SER A 251 -8.16 15.92 -12.69
C SER A 251 -7.82 17.03 -11.71
N THR A 252 -8.49 17.01 -10.57
CA THR A 252 -7.99 17.63 -9.33
C THR A 252 -7.93 16.56 -8.25
N GLY A 253 -7.58 16.90 -7.01
CA GLY A 253 -7.51 15.89 -5.97
C GLY A 253 -7.34 16.45 -4.57
N ALA A 254 -7.39 15.55 -3.59
CA ALA A 254 -7.10 15.86 -2.20
C ALA A 254 -6.62 14.60 -1.46
N ASP A 255 -6.01 14.82 -0.30
CA ASP A 255 -5.56 13.76 0.58
C ASP A 255 -6.63 13.48 1.66
N LEU A 256 -6.91 12.20 1.91
CA LEU A 256 -7.76 11.74 2.99
C LEU A 256 -6.94 10.87 3.96
N LYS A 257 -6.87 11.30 5.22
CA LYS A 257 -6.08 10.62 6.27
C LYS A 257 -6.98 9.96 7.30
N ALA A 258 -6.80 8.66 7.52
CA ALA A 258 -7.46 7.92 8.61
C ALA A 258 -6.63 6.71 9.09
N PHE A 259 -5.29 6.87 9.22
CA PHE A 259 -4.36 5.76 9.51
C PHE A 259 -4.60 4.57 8.54
N CYS A 260 -4.45 3.34 9.02
CA CYS A 260 -4.74 2.12 8.28
C CYS A 260 -6.19 2.03 7.75
N CYS A 261 -7.13 2.84 8.24
CA CYS A 261 -8.51 2.91 7.73
C CYS A 261 -8.65 3.83 6.50
N GLY A 262 -7.64 4.66 6.21
CA GLY A 262 -7.59 5.63 5.12
C GLY A 262 -8.12 5.12 3.78
N PRO A 263 -7.72 3.92 3.32
CA PRO A 263 -8.19 3.40 2.04
C PRO A 263 -9.69 3.12 2.01
N ILE A 264 -10.27 2.60 3.10
CA ILE A 264 -11.70 2.29 3.16
C ILE A 264 -12.53 3.56 3.18
N HIS A 265 -12.13 4.57 3.95
CA HIS A 265 -12.75 5.90 3.88
C HIS A 265 -12.67 6.45 2.45
N SER A 266 -11.51 6.37 1.81
CA SER A 266 -11.27 6.94 0.49
C SER A 266 -12.10 6.27 -0.60
N ILE A 267 -12.24 4.94 -0.56
CA ILE A 267 -13.12 4.19 -1.48
C ILE A 267 -14.58 4.62 -1.30
N ILE A 268 -15.06 4.72 -0.05
CA ILE A 268 -16.45 5.11 0.23
C ILE A 268 -16.72 6.56 -0.19
N VAL A 269 -15.78 7.48 0.07
CA VAL A 269 -15.88 8.88 -0.36
C VAL A 269 -15.86 8.98 -1.89
N ALA A 270 -14.92 8.32 -2.56
CA ALA A 270 -14.85 8.29 -4.02
C ALA A 270 -16.13 7.72 -4.63
N ALA A 271 -16.64 6.62 -4.11
CA ALA A 271 -17.92 6.05 -4.53
C ALA A 271 -19.08 7.02 -4.28
N GLY A 272 -19.11 7.74 -3.16
CA GLY A 272 -20.10 8.79 -2.90
C GLY A 272 -20.05 9.95 -3.91
N LEU A 273 -18.85 10.38 -4.31
CA LEU A 273 -18.65 11.41 -5.34
C LEU A 273 -19.15 10.95 -6.71
N VAL A 274 -18.90 9.68 -7.06
CA VAL A 274 -19.42 9.08 -8.30
C VAL A 274 -20.94 8.89 -8.25
N GLN A 275 -21.46 8.39 -7.13
CA GLN A 275 -22.89 8.16 -6.93
C GLN A 275 -23.72 9.44 -7.02
N SER A 276 -23.16 10.57 -6.57
CA SER A 276 -23.81 11.89 -6.62
C SER A 276 -23.77 12.54 -8.01
N GLY A 277 -22.97 12.01 -8.94
CA GLY A 277 -22.78 12.56 -10.28
C GLY A 277 -21.88 13.78 -10.32
N ILE A 278 -21.09 14.04 -9.26
CA ILE A 278 -20.07 15.09 -9.26
C ILE A 278 -18.92 14.70 -10.20
N PHE A 279 -18.51 13.43 -10.17
CA PHE A 279 -17.42 12.89 -10.99
C PHE A 279 -17.83 11.56 -11.64
N GLU A 280 -17.21 11.23 -12.77
CA GLU A 280 -17.45 10.01 -13.54
C GLU A 280 -16.41 8.93 -13.18
N ASN A 281 -15.14 9.32 -13.07
CA ASN A 281 -14.03 8.45 -12.69
C ASN A 281 -13.16 9.09 -11.60
N VAL A 282 -13.07 8.40 -10.46
CA VAL A 282 -12.26 8.81 -9.31
C VAL A 282 -11.20 7.75 -9.04
N VAL A 283 -9.94 8.15 -8.91
CA VAL A 283 -8.85 7.26 -8.52
C VAL A 283 -8.58 7.41 -7.03
N VAL A 284 -8.56 6.30 -6.31
CA VAL A 284 -8.00 6.22 -4.95
C VAL A 284 -6.60 5.65 -5.04
N VAL A 285 -5.60 6.35 -4.51
CA VAL A 285 -4.19 5.97 -4.55
C VAL A 285 -3.57 6.00 -3.15
N GLY A 286 -2.63 5.10 -2.88
CA GLY A 286 -1.80 5.15 -1.69
C GLY A 286 -0.37 4.73 -2.02
N GLY A 287 0.60 5.61 -1.77
CA GLY A 287 2.04 5.32 -1.92
C GLY A 287 2.67 4.74 -0.66
N GLY A 288 3.83 4.11 -0.75
CA GLY A 288 4.56 3.52 0.38
C GLY A 288 5.28 4.55 1.25
N ALA A 289 5.51 4.19 2.52
CA ALA A 289 6.08 5.06 3.54
C ALA A 289 7.41 4.49 4.07
N LEU A 290 8.45 5.33 4.08
CA LEU A 290 9.75 4.93 4.63
C LEU A 290 9.68 4.60 6.12
N ALA A 291 8.85 5.30 6.90
CA ALA A 291 8.78 5.08 8.35
C ALA A 291 8.51 3.62 8.75
N LYS A 292 7.92 2.81 7.85
CA LYS A 292 7.60 1.42 8.10
C LYS A 292 8.70 0.43 7.67
N LEU A 293 9.71 0.87 6.93
CA LEU A 293 10.83 0.00 6.58
C LEU A 293 11.56 -0.47 7.85
N GLY A 294 11.81 -1.77 7.93
CA GLY A 294 12.41 -2.42 9.08
C GLY A 294 11.72 -2.14 10.41
N MET A 295 10.44 -1.76 10.48
CA MET A 295 9.77 -1.39 11.73
C MET A 295 9.83 -2.49 12.81
N LYS A 296 9.95 -3.75 12.41
CA LYS A 296 10.02 -4.97 13.22
C LYS A 296 11.35 -5.71 13.06
N PHE A 297 12.37 -5.09 12.47
CA PHE A 297 13.65 -5.75 12.14
C PHE A 297 14.29 -6.51 13.31
N ARG A 298 14.20 -6.01 14.55
CA ARG A 298 14.72 -6.72 15.74
C ARG A 298 14.14 -8.11 15.94
N GLY A 299 12.85 -8.32 15.67
CA GLY A 299 12.24 -9.65 15.72
C GLY A 299 12.80 -10.57 14.63
N HIS A 300 13.07 -10.02 13.45
CA HIS A 300 13.69 -10.77 12.36
C HIS A 300 15.14 -11.17 12.70
N LEU A 301 15.95 -10.21 13.17
CA LEU A 301 17.34 -10.46 13.57
C LEU A 301 17.45 -11.50 14.69
N ALA A 302 16.63 -11.37 15.74
CA ALA A 302 16.60 -12.34 16.84
C ALA A 302 16.18 -13.76 16.39
N GLY A 303 15.43 -13.87 15.30
CA GLY A 303 15.03 -15.12 14.69
C GLY A 303 15.96 -15.64 13.59
N GLY A 304 17.05 -14.92 13.28
CA GLY A 304 17.92 -15.23 12.12
C GLY A 304 17.16 -15.18 10.79
N MET A 305 16.16 -14.31 10.69
CA MET A 305 15.30 -14.14 9.53
C MET A 305 15.77 -12.95 8.69
N PRO A 306 15.60 -12.99 7.35
CA PRO A 306 15.77 -11.79 6.55
C PRO A 306 14.80 -10.69 7.00
N ILE A 307 15.19 -9.43 6.78
CA ILE A 307 14.30 -8.29 7.01
C ILE A 307 13.27 -8.26 5.88
N LEU A 308 12.04 -8.66 6.19
CA LEU A 308 10.92 -8.72 5.24
C LEU A 308 10.24 -7.36 5.00
N GLU A 309 10.57 -6.35 5.81
CA GLU A 309 10.06 -4.97 5.73
C GLU A 309 11.04 -4.07 4.95
N ASP A 310 11.55 -4.59 3.84
CA ASP A 310 12.45 -3.95 2.87
C ASP A 310 11.68 -3.63 1.57
N VAL A 311 10.36 -3.47 1.65
CA VAL A 311 9.49 -3.13 0.51
C VAL A 311 8.59 -1.95 0.83
N LEU A 312 8.43 -1.06 -0.15
CA LEU A 312 7.42 -0.01 -0.17
C LEU A 312 6.25 -0.46 -1.03
N ALA A 313 5.09 -0.58 -0.41
CA ALA A 313 3.90 -1.06 -1.08
C ALA A 313 2.99 0.12 -1.46
N SER A 314 2.43 0.07 -2.66
CA SER A 314 1.48 1.04 -3.15
C SER A 314 0.33 0.39 -3.91
N PHE A 315 -0.75 1.13 -4.08
CA PHE A 315 -1.90 0.70 -4.85
C PHE A 315 -2.62 1.88 -5.50
N ALA A 316 -3.37 1.60 -6.56
CA ALA A 316 -4.31 2.52 -7.15
C ALA A 316 -5.59 1.78 -7.56
N ILE A 317 -6.74 2.42 -7.36
CA ILE A 317 -8.08 1.86 -7.55
C ILE A 317 -8.91 2.84 -8.36
N LEU A 318 -9.46 2.40 -9.49
CA LEU A 318 -10.38 3.19 -10.30
C LEU A 318 -11.82 2.90 -9.91
N ILE A 319 -12.52 3.92 -9.41
CA ILE A 319 -13.95 3.87 -9.11
C ILE A 319 -14.68 4.67 -10.18
N GLY A 320 -15.73 4.09 -10.76
CA GLY A 320 -16.55 4.79 -11.73
C GLY A 320 -18.01 4.40 -11.67
N ARG A 321 -18.81 4.98 -12.57
CA ARG A 321 -20.25 4.72 -12.62
C ARG A 321 -20.56 3.27 -12.92
N HIS A 322 -21.74 2.85 -12.46
CA HIS A 322 -22.30 1.55 -12.77
C HIS A 322 -22.26 1.25 -14.27
N ASP A 323 -21.67 0.13 -14.63
CA ASP A 323 -21.46 -0.29 -16.02
C ASP A 323 -22.03 -1.69 -16.33
N GLY A 324 -22.67 -2.34 -15.34
CA GLY A 324 -23.20 -3.70 -15.47
C GLY A 324 -22.15 -4.80 -15.64
N LYS A 325 -20.85 -4.47 -15.62
CA LYS A 325 -19.74 -5.41 -15.84
C LYS A 325 -18.87 -5.57 -14.60
N ASN A 326 -18.54 -4.46 -13.94
CA ASN A 326 -17.60 -4.44 -12.83
C ASN A 326 -18.30 -4.63 -11.48
N PRO A 327 -17.59 -5.15 -10.46
CA PRO A 327 -18.14 -5.34 -9.13
C PRO A 327 -18.63 -4.03 -8.48
N VAL A 328 -19.75 -4.14 -7.79
CA VAL A 328 -20.56 -3.04 -7.28
C VAL A 328 -20.25 -2.76 -5.80
N ILE A 329 -20.05 -1.50 -5.45
CA ILE A 329 -19.83 -1.03 -4.07
C ILE A 329 -21.18 -0.73 -3.41
N ARG A 330 -21.60 -1.51 -2.41
CA ARG A 330 -22.89 -1.35 -1.73
C ARG A 330 -22.92 -0.17 -0.76
N LEU A 331 -23.24 1.03 -1.26
CA LEU A 331 -23.31 2.26 -0.47
C LEU A 331 -24.50 2.32 0.50
N ASP A 332 -25.50 1.46 0.32
CA ASP A 332 -26.63 1.29 1.24
C ASP A 332 -26.29 0.46 2.48
N ALA A 333 -25.14 -0.21 2.49
CA ALA A 333 -24.69 -1.11 3.56
C ALA A 333 -23.27 -0.79 4.06
N ILE A 334 -22.98 0.50 4.24
CA ILE A 334 -21.72 0.93 4.85
C ILE A 334 -21.73 0.68 6.36
N GLY A 335 -20.67 0.04 6.86
CA GLY A 335 -20.36 -0.05 8.28
C GLY A 335 -19.46 1.12 8.71
N LYS A 336 -19.71 1.64 9.91
CA LYS A 336 -18.96 2.77 10.49
C LYS A 336 -18.83 2.61 12.00
N HIS A 337 -17.66 2.93 12.52
CA HIS A 337 -17.44 2.99 13.96
C HIS A 337 -17.78 4.39 14.46
N ASP A 338 -18.98 4.54 15.05
CA ASP A 338 -19.42 5.84 15.57
C ASP A 338 -18.62 6.27 16.81
N ILE A 339 -18.48 7.59 16.99
CA ILE A 339 -17.80 8.22 18.14
C ILE A 339 -18.32 7.71 19.49
N HIS A 340 -19.61 7.36 19.58
CA HIS A 340 -20.23 6.88 20.82
C HIS A 340 -20.00 5.39 21.10
N TYR A 341 -19.51 4.60 20.13
CA TYR A 341 -19.17 3.21 20.38
C TYR A 341 -17.91 3.13 21.25
N GLY A 342 -17.95 2.25 22.26
CA GLY A 342 -16.75 1.89 23.00
C GLY A 342 -15.82 1.04 22.13
N GLY A 343 -14.51 1.14 22.35
CA GLY A 343 -13.48 0.42 21.58
C GLY A 343 -13.37 -1.08 21.87
N SER A 344 -14.45 -1.75 22.29
CA SER A 344 -14.43 -3.20 22.49
C SER A 344 -14.40 -3.92 21.14
N ALA A 345 -13.63 -5.01 21.02
CA ALA A 345 -13.51 -5.75 19.76
C ALA A 345 -14.87 -6.24 19.23
N GLN A 346 -15.78 -6.63 20.11
CA GLN A 346 -17.15 -7.03 19.76
C GLN A 346 -18.00 -5.85 19.28
N GLY A 347 -17.91 -4.68 19.92
CA GLY A 347 -18.64 -3.48 19.51
C GLY A 347 -18.21 -3.00 18.13
N ILE A 348 -16.90 -3.00 17.88
CA ILE A 348 -16.32 -2.69 16.57
C ILE A 348 -16.81 -3.71 15.53
N ALA A 349 -16.74 -5.01 15.81
CA ALA A 349 -17.21 -6.05 14.89
C ALA A 349 -18.73 -5.94 14.62
N GLN A 350 -19.54 -5.62 15.63
CA GLN A 350 -20.97 -5.39 15.45
C GLN A 350 -21.22 -4.21 14.49
N ALA A 351 -20.57 -3.06 14.75
CA ALA A 351 -20.75 -1.84 13.96
C ALA A 351 -20.26 -1.99 12.52
N LEU A 352 -19.11 -2.65 12.32
CA LEU A 352 -18.47 -2.79 11.02
C LEU A 352 -18.95 -4.00 10.22
N ILE A 353 -19.58 -5.00 10.83
CA ILE A 353 -19.93 -6.25 10.14
C ILE A 353 -21.40 -6.58 10.25
N ALA A 354 -21.91 -6.76 11.47
CA ALA A 354 -23.29 -7.21 11.64
C ALA A 354 -24.32 -6.14 11.23
N THR A 355 -24.14 -4.89 11.66
CA THR A 355 -25.04 -3.78 11.34
C THR A 355 -25.24 -3.55 9.82
N PRO A 356 -24.18 -3.49 8.98
CA PRO A 356 -24.39 -3.39 7.54
C PRO A 356 -25.04 -4.63 6.91
N LEU A 357 -24.76 -5.84 7.41
CA LEU A 357 -25.41 -7.06 6.92
C LEU A 357 -26.91 -7.11 7.27
N GLU A 358 -27.30 -6.65 8.46
CA GLU A 358 -28.70 -6.54 8.88
C GLU A 358 -29.50 -5.62 7.95
N LYS A 359 -28.93 -4.50 7.51
CA LYS A 359 -29.56 -3.61 6.51
C LYS A 359 -29.88 -4.33 5.20
N LEU A 360 -29.07 -5.33 4.85
CA LEU A 360 -29.25 -6.16 3.65
C LEU A 360 -30.09 -7.41 3.91
N GLY A 361 -30.51 -7.67 5.15
CA GLY A 361 -31.15 -8.93 5.53
C GLY A 361 -30.24 -10.15 5.37
N ARG A 362 -28.92 -9.96 5.41
CA ARG A 362 -27.90 -11.01 5.27
C ARG A 362 -27.29 -11.37 6.63
N ARG A 363 -26.78 -12.58 6.72
CA ARG A 363 -26.00 -13.09 7.87
C ARG A 363 -24.52 -13.14 7.52
N ILE A 364 -23.69 -13.30 8.55
CA ILE A 364 -22.24 -13.44 8.39
C ILE A 364 -21.84 -14.56 7.39
N PRO A 365 -22.36 -15.81 7.49
CA PRO A 365 -22.09 -16.86 6.50
C PRO A 365 -22.46 -16.52 5.06
N ASP A 366 -23.36 -15.57 4.84
CA ASP A 366 -23.87 -15.28 3.50
C ASP A 366 -22.83 -14.51 2.66
N ILE A 367 -21.77 -13.95 3.27
CA ILE A 367 -20.65 -13.29 2.59
C ILE A 367 -19.57 -14.32 2.26
N ASN A 368 -19.09 -14.37 1.01
CA ASN A 368 -18.11 -15.39 0.63
C ASN A 368 -16.73 -15.13 1.25
N LYS A 369 -16.25 -13.89 1.22
CA LYS A 369 -14.92 -13.53 1.73
C LYS A 369 -14.92 -12.27 2.59
N TYR A 370 -14.16 -12.29 3.66
CA TYR A 370 -13.87 -11.14 4.52
C TYR A 370 -12.41 -10.73 4.36
N ALA A 371 -12.18 -9.57 3.77
CA ALA A 371 -10.88 -8.92 3.75
C ALA A 371 -10.76 -8.02 4.99
N VAL A 372 -9.79 -8.33 5.85
CA VAL A 372 -9.52 -7.65 7.12
C VAL A 372 -8.13 -7.00 7.06
N GLU A 373 -7.51 -6.70 8.19
CA GLU A 373 -6.09 -6.33 8.21
C GLU A 373 -5.22 -7.55 7.83
N LEU A 374 -4.75 -7.59 6.59
CA LEU A 374 -4.05 -8.73 5.97
C LEU A 374 -2.55 -8.75 6.25
N HIS A 375 -2.12 -8.25 7.41
CA HIS A 375 -0.72 -8.26 7.82
C HIS A 375 -0.10 -9.65 7.70
N ASN A 376 1.05 -9.72 7.03
CA ASN A 376 1.82 -10.94 6.91
C ASN A 376 2.29 -11.45 8.29
N PRO A 377 1.91 -12.67 8.73
CA PRO A 377 2.28 -13.21 10.03
C PRO A 377 3.79 -13.42 10.18
N GLU A 378 4.55 -13.67 9.10
CA GLU A 378 6.01 -13.81 9.19
C GLU A 378 6.70 -12.50 9.55
N VAL A 379 6.03 -11.36 9.33
CA VAL A 379 6.52 -10.04 9.75
C VAL A 379 6.08 -9.74 11.19
N THR A 380 4.86 -10.11 11.57
CA THR A 380 4.26 -9.69 12.85
C THR A 380 4.55 -10.63 14.01
N GLU A 381 4.60 -11.94 13.79
CA GLU A 381 4.80 -12.96 14.84
C GLU A 381 6.18 -12.88 15.50
N PRO A 382 7.31 -12.73 14.77
CA PRO A 382 8.65 -12.66 15.40
C PRO A 382 8.81 -11.48 16.37
N SER A 383 8.03 -10.42 16.18
CA SER A 383 8.00 -9.26 17.08
C SER A 383 6.88 -9.32 18.14
N GLY A 384 6.23 -10.47 18.31
CA GLY A 384 5.20 -10.69 19.33
C GLY A 384 3.85 -10.03 19.03
N SER A 385 3.62 -9.53 17.80
CA SER A 385 2.33 -8.95 17.41
C SER A 385 1.29 -10.01 17.02
N GLY A 386 1.70 -11.27 16.83
CA GLY A 386 0.82 -12.39 16.49
C GLY A 386 0.27 -12.36 15.05
N ASN A 387 -0.65 -13.26 14.75
CA ASN A 387 -1.36 -13.34 13.47
C ASN A 387 -2.66 -12.51 13.51
N ILE A 388 -2.57 -11.27 13.01
CA ILE A 388 -3.67 -10.29 13.04
C ILE A 388 -4.90 -10.73 12.23
N PRO A 389 -4.79 -11.24 10.99
CA PRO A 389 -5.93 -11.77 10.26
C PRO A 389 -6.66 -12.88 11.04
N GLN A 390 -5.94 -13.89 11.53
CA GLN A 390 -6.52 -15.00 12.26
C GLN A 390 -7.30 -14.56 13.50
N PHE A 391 -6.73 -13.64 14.29
CA PHE A 391 -7.42 -13.07 15.44
C PHE A 391 -8.74 -12.38 15.05
N THR A 392 -8.71 -11.64 13.94
CA THR A 392 -9.90 -10.95 13.43
C THR A 392 -10.95 -11.95 12.96
N TYR A 393 -10.58 -12.99 12.22
CA TYR A 393 -11.52 -14.04 11.78
C TYR A 393 -12.19 -14.76 12.95
N ARG A 394 -11.45 -15.07 14.02
CA ARG A 394 -12.04 -15.63 15.25
C ARG A 394 -13.05 -14.68 15.90
N THR A 395 -12.81 -13.37 15.84
CA THR A 395 -13.75 -12.35 16.34
C THR A 395 -15.04 -12.35 15.50
N ILE A 396 -14.93 -12.41 14.17
CA ILE A 396 -16.09 -12.47 13.25
C ILE A 396 -16.90 -13.75 13.50
N ALA A 397 -16.24 -14.90 13.57
CA ALA A 397 -16.88 -16.19 13.84
C ALA A 397 -17.59 -16.19 15.21
N SER A 398 -16.95 -15.63 16.24
CA SER A 398 -17.54 -15.51 17.58
C SER A 398 -18.78 -14.62 17.58
N LEU A 399 -18.76 -13.50 16.85
CA LEU A 399 -19.94 -12.66 16.66
C LEU A 399 -21.06 -13.45 15.95
N GLY A 400 -20.74 -14.23 14.92
CA GLY A 400 -21.70 -15.10 14.24
C GLY A 400 -22.33 -16.14 15.19
N VAL A 401 -21.55 -16.74 16.09
CA VAL A 401 -22.08 -17.66 17.11
C VAL A 401 -23.04 -16.96 18.07
N LEU A 402 -22.68 -15.77 18.55
CA LEU A 402 -23.54 -14.99 19.46
C LEU A 402 -24.87 -14.61 18.82
N ARG A 403 -24.89 -14.40 17.51
CA ARG A 403 -26.06 -14.06 16.73
C ARG A 403 -26.89 -15.26 16.28
N GLY A 404 -26.39 -16.48 16.48
CA GLY A 404 -27.01 -17.70 15.96
C GLY A 404 -26.80 -17.92 14.45
N ASP A 405 -25.94 -17.11 13.82
CA ASP A 405 -25.60 -17.19 12.40
C ASP A 405 -24.60 -18.33 12.11
N TRP A 406 -23.76 -18.67 13.10
CA TRP A 406 -22.66 -19.62 12.96
C TRP A 406 -22.62 -20.66 14.09
N SER A 407 -22.14 -21.88 13.82
CA SER A 407 -21.99 -22.91 14.84
C SER A 407 -20.70 -22.75 15.64
N ARG A 408 -20.78 -22.88 16.97
CA ARG A 408 -19.60 -22.87 17.85
C ARG A 408 -18.57 -23.94 17.46
N ALA A 409 -19.01 -25.07 16.92
CA ALA A 409 -18.13 -26.16 16.49
C ALA A 409 -17.28 -25.81 15.26
N LEU A 410 -17.71 -24.83 14.45
CA LEU A 410 -17.08 -24.46 13.17
C LEU A 410 -16.28 -23.15 13.26
N VAL A 411 -16.05 -22.61 14.46
CA VAL A 411 -15.34 -21.34 14.64
C VAL A 411 -13.92 -21.37 14.08
N ASN A 412 -13.23 -22.52 14.21
CA ASN A 412 -11.87 -22.69 13.72
C ASN A 412 -11.79 -22.79 12.18
N ASP A 413 -12.89 -23.17 11.53
CA ASP A 413 -12.96 -23.34 10.07
C ASP A 413 -13.31 -22.03 9.34
N PHE A 414 -13.69 -20.99 10.09
CA PHE A 414 -14.13 -19.72 9.53
C PHE A 414 -13.03 -19.04 8.70
N GLU A 415 -11.78 -19.03 9.21
CA GLU A 415 -10.64 -18.45 8.49
C GLU A 415 -10.40 -19.14 7.13
N LYS A 416 -10.53 -20.46 7.07
CA LYS A 416 -10.35 -21.21 5.82
C LYS A 416 -11.52 -21.03 4.87
N THR A 417 -12.75 -21.00 5.39
CA THR A 417 -13.96 -20.89 4.57
C THR A 417 -14.16 -19.47 4.05
N HIS A 418 -14.17 -18.48 4.95
CA HIS A 418 -14.54 -17.09 4.66
C HIS A 418 -13.39 -16.09 4.79
N GLY A 419 -12.24 -16.51 5.32
CA GLY A 419 -11.06 -15.65 5.47
C GLY A 419 -10.04 -15.81 4.34
N LEU A 420 -8.87 -15.22 4.60
CA LEU A 420 -7.68 -15.16 3.74
C LEU A 420 -6.43 -15.24 4.63
N PRO A 421 -5.32 -15.83 4.17
CA PRO A 421 -4.06 -15.73 4.91
C PRO A 421 -3.55 -14.27 4.86
N GLY A 422 -2.82 -13.86 5.90
CA GLY A 422 -2.08 -12.59 5.86
C GLY A 422 -0.90 -12.67 4.92
N PHE A 423 -0.75 -11.68 4.03
CA PHE A 423 0.35 -11.62 3.05
C PHE A 423 0.87 -10.21 2.81
N SER A 424 0.15 -9.18 3.27
CA SER A 424 0.49 -7.79 3.00
C SER A 424 1.71 -7.35 3.83
N PRO A 425 2.69 -6.66 3.21
CA PRO A 425 3.80 -6.05 3.95
C PRO A 425 3.27 -4.93 4.84
N THR A 426 3.95 -4.67 5.96
CA THR A 426 3.57 -3.64 6.95
C THR A 426 3.83 -2.23 6.42
N GLN A 427 2.89 -1.70 5.65
CA GLN A 427 2.93 -0.36 5.06
C GLN A 427 1.66 0.43 5.43
N GLY A 428 1.56 0.95 6.66
CA GLY A 428 0.47 1.84 7.12
C GLY A 428 -0.94 1.49 6.62
N HIS A 429 -1.40 2.20 5.59
CA HIS A 429 -2.67 2.04 4.86
C HIS A 429 -2.79 0.75 4.03
N VAL A 430 -1.71 0.16 3.54
CA VAL A 430 -1.70 -1.01 2.66
C VAL A 430 -2.11 -2.32 3.35
N PRO A 431 -1.65 -2.70 4.55
CA PRO A 431 -2.13 -3.87 5.28
C PRO A 431 -3.61 -3.88 5.63
N SER A 432 -4.34 -2.82 5.33
CA SER A 432 -5.81 -2.84 5.42
C SER A 432 -6.39 -3.92 4.49
N ALA A 433 -7.70 -3.94 4.31
CA ALA A 433 -8.37 -4.94 3.47
C ALA A 433 -8.06 -4.82 1.96
N VAL A 434 -7.46 -3.71 1.51
CA VAL A 434 -7.30 -3.39 0.08
C VAL A 434 -6.37 -4.28 -0.75
N PRO A 435 -5.37 -5.01 -0.23
CA PRO A 435 -4.55 -5.92 -1.02
C PRO A 435 -5.35 -7.09 -1.64
N TYR A 436 -6.54 -7.38 -1.11
CA TYR A 436 -7.41 -8.40 -1.69
C TYR A 436 -8.33 -7.86 -2.80
N LEU A 437 -8.43 -6.54 -2.98
CA LEU A 437 -9.44 -5.94 -3.88
C LEU A 437 -9.27 -6.36 -5.35
N GLY A 438 -8.03 -6.42 -5.84
CA GLY A 438 -7.72 -6.90 -7.19
C GLY A 438 -8.09 -8.37 -7.37
N HIS A 439 -7.75 -9.22 -6.40
CA HIS A 439 -8.15 -10.64 -6.37
C HIS A 439 -9.67 -10.81 -6.36
N ALA A 440 -10.37 -10.09 -5.47
CA ALA A 440 -11.82 -10.12 -5.37
C ALA A 440 -12.48 -9.70 -6.69
N ARG A 441 -12.02 -8.59 -7.29
CA ARG A 441 -12.52 -8.14 -8.59
C ARG A 441 -12.31 -9.18 -9.67
N ALA A 442 -11.09 -9.72 -9.78
CA ALA A 442 -10.76 -10.70 -10.80
C ALA A 442 -11.62 -11.98 -10.65
N SER A 443 -11.80 -12.48 -9.43
CA SER A 443 -12.64 -13.65 -9.17
C SER A 443 -14.13 -13.38 -9.40
N MET A 444 -14.63 -12.17 -9.10
CA MET A 444 -16.02 -11.77 -9.41
C MET A 444 -16.25 -11.71 -10.92
N LEU A 445 -15.31 -11.16 -11.69
CA LEU A 445 -15.39 -11.12 -13.16
C LEU A 445 -15.32 -12.51 -13.81
N ARG A 446 -14.73 -13.49 -13.12
CA ARG A 446 -14.72 -14.91 -13.52
C ARG A 446 -15.90 -15.71 -12.95
N ASN A 447 -16.85 -15.07 -12.26
CA ASN A 447 -17.97 -15.71 -11.59
C ASN A 447 -17.59 -16.73 -10.49
N GLU A 448 -16.39 -16.61 -9.93
CA GLU A 448 -15.86 -17.48 -8.86
C GLU A 448 -16.18 -16.95 -7.45
N LEU A 449 -16.52 -15.66 -7.35
CA LEU A 449 -16.81 -14.97 -6.09
C LEU A 449 -18.07 -14.12 -6.26
N LYS A 450 -19.03 -14.21 -5.34
CA LYS A 450 -20.27 -13.41 -5.42
C LYS A 450 -20.22 -12.16 -4.55
N SER A 451 -19.57 -12.24 -3.40
CA SER A 451 -19.48 -11.12 -2.46
C SER A 451 -18.23 -11.15 -1.62
N ALA A 452 -17.67 -9.98 -1.36
CA ALA A 452 -16.59 -9.80 -0.40
C ALA A 452 -16.86 -8.56 0.47
N MET A 453 -16.53 -8.65 1.76
CA MET A 453 -16.63 -7.53 2.68
C MET A 453 -15.24 -7.06 3.07
N PHE A 454 -15.00 -5.75 2.95
CA PHE A 454 -13.73 -5.09 3.22
C PHE A 454 -13.84 -4.28 4.49
N ILE A 455 -12.97 -4.53 5.46
CA ILE A 455 -13.03 -3.95 6.80
C ILE A 455 -11.68 -3.28 7.12
N GLY A 456 -11.72 -1.97 7.35
CA GLY A 456 -10.57 -1.18 7.79
C GLY A 456 -10.73 -0.75 9.23
N LYS A 457 -9.62 -0.67 9.97
CA LYS A 457 -9.54 -0.12 11.32
C LYS A 457 -8.36 0.81 11.42
N GLY A 458 -8.44 1.81 12.30
CA GLY A 458 -7.39 2.79 12.52
C GLY A 458 -7.12 3.00 14.01
N SER A 459 -5.84 3.12 14.38
CA SER A 459 -5.41 3.35 15.76
C SER A 459 -5.18 4.84 16.03
N LEU A 460 -6.24 5.64 16.14
CA LEU A 460 -6.13 7.11 16.24
C LEU A 460 -5.35 7.58 17.47
N PHE A 461 -5.30 6.77 18.52
CA PHE A 461 -4.56 7.07 19.76
C PHE A 461 -3.05 7.26 19.57
N LEU A 462 -2.48 6.74 18.48
CA LEU A 462 -1.07 6.98 18.14
C LEU A 462 -0.79 8.46 17.85
N GLY A 463 -1.78 9.18 17.31
CA GLY A 463 -1.70 10.62 17.08
C GLY A 463 -1.78 11.46 18.35
N LYS A 464 -2.08 10.85 19.52
CA LYS A 464 -2.24 11.53 20.82
C LYS A 464 -3.31 12.64 20.87
N MET A 465 -4.29 12.59 19.96
CA MET A 465 -5.41 13.56 19.92
C MET A 465 -6.71 12.99 20.50
N THR A 466 -6.86 11.66 20.51
CA THR A 466 -8.04 10.95 21.04
C THR A 466 -7.65 9.54 21.47
N HIS A 467 -8.43 8.89 22.33
CA HIS A 467 -8.24 7.47 22.68
C HIS A 467 -9.10 6.53 21.83
N LEU A 468 -9.90 7.08 20.90
CA LEU A 468 -10.79 6.30 20.06
C LEU A 468 -10.03 5.44 19.04
N SER A 469 -10.66 4.34 18.63
CA SER A 469 -10.31 3.62 17.40
C SER A 469 -11.20 4.13 16.27
N ASP A 470 -10.71 4.03 15.05
CA ASP A 470 -11.48 4.29 13.83
C ASP A 470 -11.83 2.97 13.13
N GLY A 471 -12.85 3.01 12.29
CA GLY A 471 -13.22 1.86 11.47
C GLY A 471 -14.35 2.13 10.49
N MET A 472 -14.21 1.55 9.31
CA MET A 472 -15.21 1.55 8.26
C MET A 472 -15.21 0.22 7.51
N SER A 473 -16.33 -0.07 6.85
CA SER A 473 -16.43 -1.22 5.96
C SER A 473 -17.39 -0.98 4.81
N PHE A 474 -17.18 -1.71 3.73
CA PHE A 474 -18.12 -1.81 2.60
C PHE A 474 -18.22 -3.26 2.11
N ILE A 475 -19.30 -3.54 1.40
CA ILE A 475 -19.53 -4.82 0.73
C ILE A 475 -19.37 -4.59 -0.77
N LEU A 476 -18.58 -5.46 -1.40
CA LEU A 476 -18.43 -5.56 -2.85
C LEU A 476 -19.23 -6.76 -3.33
N GLU A 477 -20.04 -6.56 -4.36
CA GLU A 477 -20.84 -7.62 -4.98
C GLU A 477 -20.47 -7.79 -6.46
N ALA A 478 -20.48 -9.03 -6.93
CA ALA A 478 -20.41 -9.30 -8.35
C ALA A 478 -21.59 -8.61 -9.08
N PRO A 479 -21.42 -8.18 -10.34
CA PRO A 479 -22.53 -7.63 -11.13
C PRO A 479 -23.69 -8.62 -11.20
N GLU A 480 -24.93 -8.13 -11.15
CA GLU A 480 -26.12 -8.99 -11.31
C GLU A 480 -26.20 -9.49 -12.77
N ASN A 481 -25.97 -10.80 -12.95
CA ASN A 481 -26.05 -11.58 -14.20
C ASN A 481 -25.05 -11.22 -15.31
N GLN A 482 -24.14 -12.16 -15.59
CA GLN A 482 -23.90 -12.61 -16.96
C GLN A 482 -24.61 -13.94 -17.18
#